data_AF-A0A5C9B605-F1
#
_entry.id   AF-A0A5C9B605-F1
#
_cell.length_a   1.000
_cell.length_b   1.000
_cell.length_c   1.000
_cell.angle_alpha   90.00
_cell.angle_beta   90.00
_cell.angle_gamma   90.00
#
_symmetry.space_group_name_H-M   'P 1'
#
loop_
_entity.id
_entity.type
_entity.pdbx_description
1 polymer ?
#
loop_
_entity_poly.entity_id
_entity_poly.type
_entity_poly.pdbx_seq_one_letter_code
_entity_poly.pdbx_strand_id
1 'polypeptide(L)' 'MFGVDFSELIVILAVTLIVVGPERLPKVARTFGHLWGRLQRYVHTVKTDISREMAAEEFRHMQQKIQQEA' A
#
# COMPACT_ATOMS: atom_id res chain seq x y z
N MET A 1 9.37 -1.32 25.25
CA MET A 1 10.59 -1.30 24.42
C MET A 1 10.11 -1.04 23.00
N PHE A 2 10.46 0.12 22.43
CA PHE A 2 9.77 0.83 21.33
C PHE A 2 8.51 1.59 21.77
N GLY A 3 8.69 2.55 22.68
CA GLY A 3 7.84 3.75 22.67
C GLY A 3 8.56 4.76 21.82
N VAL A 4 8.01 5.15 20.66
CA VAL A 4 8.60 6.23 19.87
C VAL A 4 8.32 7.52 20.64
N ASP A 5 9.22 7.84 21.56
CA ASP A 5 9.20 9.10 22.27
C ASP A 5 9.63 10.22 21.33
N PHE A 6 9.16 11.44 21.60
CA PHE A 6 9.42 12.61 20.75
C PHE A 6 10.93 12.83 20.49
N SER A 7 11.78 12.49 21.45
CA SER A 7 13.24 12.52 21.33
C SER A 7 13.78 11.58 20.25
N GLU A 8 13.26 10.36 20.18
CA GLU A 8 13.70 9.34 19.22
C GLU A 8 13.36 9.76 17.78
N LEU A 9 12.19 10.39 17.60
CA LEU A 9 11.76 10.94 16.32
C LEU A 9 12.70 12.06 15.84
N ILE A 10 13.14 12.94 16.75
CA ILE A 10 14.14 13.99 16.44
C ILE A 10 15.48 13.37 16.03
N VAL A 11 15.96 12.34 16.74
CA VAL A 11 17.22 11.67 16.42
C VAL A 11 17.16 11.01 15.04
N ILE A 12 16.06 10.33 14.72
CA ILE A 12 15.85 9.73 13.39
C ILE A 12 15.85 10.82 12.31
N LEU A 13 15.17 11.96 12.56
CA LEU A 13 15.17 13.11 11.64
C LEU A 13 16.59 13.64 11.39
N ALA A 14 17.36 13.85 12.46
CA ALA A 14 18.74 14.32 12.37
C ALA A 14 19.63 13.35 11.58
N VAL A 15 19.58 12.05 11.90
CA VAL A 15 20.37 11.02 11.20
C VAL A 15 19.97 10.93 9.72
N THR A 16 18.67 10.97 9.42
CA THR A 16 18.19 10.92 8.03
C THR A 16 18.70 12.10 7.22
N LEU A 17 18.70 13.31 7.81
CA LEU A 17 19.24 14.50 7.16
C LEU A 17 20.75 14.42 6.93
N ILE A 18 21.50 13.81 7.84
CA ILE A 18 22.95 13.65 7.69
C ILE A 18 23.29 12.62 6.61
N VAL A 19 22.64 11.46 6.62
CA VAL A 19 22.94 10.35 5.72
C VAL A 19 22.46 10.63 4.30
N VAL A 20 21.22 11.11 4.16
CA VAL A 20 20.61 11.37 2.85
C VAL A 20 20.95 12.76 2.35
N GLY A 21 21.06 13.74 3.25
CA GLY A 21 21.19 15.16 2.92
C GLY A 21 19.81 15.84 2.82
N PRO A 22 19.63 17.06 3.38
CA PRO A 22 18.35 17.79 3.37
C PRO A 22 17.83 18.07 1.97
N GLU A 23 18.71 18.28 0.99
CA GLU A 23 18.32 18.58 -0.40
C GLU A 23 17.91 17.33 -1.19
N ARG A 24 18.39 16.14 -0.79
CA ARG A 24 18.15 14.88 -1.51
C ARG A 24 16.95 14.12 -0.97
N LEU A 25 16.68 14.22 0.34
CA LEU A 25 15.51 13.65 1.01
C LEU A 25 14.18 13.94 0.25
N PRO A 26 13.85 15.20 -0.10
CA PRO A 26 12.63 15.50 -0.85
C PRO A 26 12.67 14.98 -2.29
N LYS A 27 13.85 14.92 -2.91
CA LYS A 27 14.01 14.39 -4.27
C LYS A 27 13.72 12.89 -4.31
N VAL A 28 14.26 12.13 -3.36
CA VAL A 28 14.02 10.69 -3.21
C VAL A 28 12.54 10.44 -2.89
N ALA A 29 11.95 11.17 -1.94
CA ALA A 29 10.54 11.04 -1.61
C ALA A 29 9.62 11.30 -2.83
N ARG A 30 9.91 12.30 -3.65
CA ARG A 30 9.16 12.58 -4.89
C ARG A 30 9.28 11.46 -5.92
N THR A 31 10.48 10.94 -6.14
CA THR A 31 10.72 9.85 -7.10
C THR A 31 10.02 8.56 -6.67
N PHE A 32 10.18 8.16 -5.41
CA PHE A 32 9.48 6.99 -4.85
C PHE A 32 7.97 7.21 -4.80
N GLY A 33 7.51 8.41 -4.44
CA GLY A 33 6.10 8.75 -4.41
C GLY A 33 5.44 8.67 -5.80
N HIS A 34 6.13 9.10 -6.85
CA HIS A 34 5.61 8.96 -8.22
C HIS A 34 5.51 7.49 -8.66
N LEU A 35 6.49 6.66 -8.30
CA LEU A 35 6.43 5.23 -8.60
C LEU A 35 5.31 4.54 -7.80
N TRP A 36 5.22 4.84 -6.51
CA TRP A 36 4.17 4.31 -5.63
C TRP A 36 2.78 4.71 -6.11
N GLY A 37 2.59 5.97 -6.49
CA GLY A 37 1.32 6.47 -7.00
C GLY A 37 0.89 5.80 -8.30
N ARG A 38 1.83 5.47 -9.20
CA ARG A 38 1.54 4.69 -10.41
C ARG A 38 1.16 3.26 -10.08
N LEU A 39 1.89 2.63 -9.17
CA LEU A 39 1.67 1.24 -8.75
C LEU A 39 0.33 1.09 -8.04
N GLN A 40 -0.02 2.01 -7.14
CA GLN A 40 -1.34 2.07 -6.51
C GLN A 40 -2.47 2.19 -7.53
N ARG A 41 -2.28 3.03 -8.57
CA ARG A 41 -3.26 3.20 -9.65
C ARG A 41 -3.42 1.91 -10.48
N TYR A 42 -2.32 1.22 -10.77
CA TYR A 42 -2.34 -0.07 -11.45
C TYR A 42 -3.05 -1.15 -10.62
N VAL A 43 -2.72 -1.27 -9.33
CA VAL A 43 -3.40 -2.19 -8.41
C VAL A 43 -4.89 -1.87 -8.32
N HIS A 44 -5.27 -0.59 -8.30
CA HIS A 44 -6.67 -0.20 -8.31
C HIS A 44 -7.40 -0.62 -9.59
N THR A 45 -6.81 -0.42 -10.76
CA THR A 45 -7.37 -0.88 -12.04
C THR A 45 -7.51 -2.39 -12.08
N VAL A 46 -6.46 -3.13 -11.74
CA VAL A 46 -6.48 -4.60 -11.70
C VAL A 46 -7.50 -5.11 -10.69
N LYS A 47 -7.58 -4.52 -9.49
CA LYS A 47 -8.61 -4.85 -8.51
C LYS A 47 -10.01 -4.58 -9.04
N THR A 48 -10.22 -3.51 -9.81
CA THR A 48 -11.53 -3.19 -10.40
C THR A 48 -11.95 -4.20 -11.46
N ASP A 49 -11.01 -4.64 -12.31
CA ASP A 49 -11.26 -5.65 -13.34
C ASP A 49 -11.48 -7.04 -12.72
N ILE A 50 -10.60 -7.43 -11.79
CA ILE A 50 -10.72 -8.69 -11.04
C ILE A 50 -12.00 -8.70 -10.20
N SER A 51 -12.39 -7.59 -9.57
CA SER A 51 -13.65 -7.54 -8.82
C SER A 51 -14.88 -7.74 -9.72
N ARG A 52 -14.82 -7.39 -11.00
CA ARG A 52 -15.92 -7.68 -11.94
C ARG A 52 -15.99 -9.16 -12.31
N GLU A 53 -14.86 -9.84 -12.43
CA GLU A 53 -14.79 -11.27 -12.74
C GLU A 53 -15.02 -12.15 -11.50
N MET A 54 -14.34 -11.85 -10.39
CA MET A 54 -14.49 -12.58 -9.12
C MET A 54 -15.90 -12.45 -8.55
N ALA A 55 -16.56 -11.30 -8.67
CA ALA A 55 -17.95 -11.18 -8.22
C ALA A 55 -18.87 -12.18 -8.95
N ALA A 56 -18.65 -12.41 -10.25
CA ALA A 56 -19.43 -13.38 -11.02
C ALA A 56 -19.13 -14.84 -10.62
N GLU A 57 -17.90 -15.14 -10.20
CA GLU A 57 -17.52 -16.45 -9.65
C GLU A 57 -18.04 -16.67 -8.22
N GLU A 58 -17.98 -15.65 -7.38
CA GLU A 58 -18.38 -15.71 -5.98
C GLU A 58 -19.90 -15.90 -5.84
N PHE A 59 -20.70 -15.30 -6.74
CA PHE A 59 -22.14 -15.58 -6.84
C PHE A 59 -22.44 -17.02 -7.24
N ARG A 60 -21.67 -17.63 -8.16
CA ARG A 60 -21.85 -19.04 -8.56
C ARG A 60 -21.45 -20.00 -7.45
N HIS A 61 -20.35 -19.72 -6.75
CA HIS A 61 -19.93 -20.53 -5.61
C HIS A 61 -20.89 -20.47 -4.42
N MET A 62 -21.53 -19.31 -4.19
CA MET A 62 -22.57 -19.18 -3.17
C MET A 62 -23.79 -20.06 -3.49
N GLN A 63 -24.25 -20.08 -4.75
CA GLN A 63 -25.37 -20.92 -5.17
C GLN A 63 -25.05 -22.42 -5.03
N GLN A 64 -23.83 -22.84 -5.38
CA GLN A 64 -23.40 -24.22 -5.22
C GLN A 64 -23.32 -24.65 -3.75
N LYS A 65 -22.85 -23.78 -2.85
CA LYS A 65 -22.84 -24.07 -1.41
C LYS A 65 -24.25 -24.23 -0.85
N ILE A 66 -25.18 -23.33 -1.23
CA ILE A 66 -26.58 -23.40 -0.80
C ILE A 66 -27.27 -24.68 -1.33
N GLN A 67 -26.91 -25.14 -2.54
CA GLN A 67 -27.43 -26.39 -3.12
C GLN A 67 -26.80 -27.67 -2.55
N GLN A 68 -25.60 -27.60 -1.98
CA GLN A 68 -24.96 -28.75 -1.32
C GLN A 68 -25.33 -28.88 0.15
N GLU A 69 -25.84 -27.81 0.77
CA GLU A 69 -26.31 -27.79 2.16
C GLU A 69 -27.82 -28.06 2.32
N ALA A 70 -28.54 -28.35 1.23
CA ALA A 70 -29.96 -28.71 1.21
C ALA A 70 -30.17 -30.15 0.71
#